data_AF-A0A8T5TRP0-F1
#
_entry.id   AF-A0A8T5TRP0-F1
#
_cell.length_a   1.000
_cell.length_b   1.000
_cell.length_c   1.000
_cell.angle_alpha   90.00
_cell.angle_beta   90.00
_cell.angle_gamma   90.00
#
_symmetry.space_group_name_H-M   'P 1'
#
loop_
_entity.id
_entity.type
_entity.pdbx_description
1 polymer ?
#
loop_
_entity_poly.entity_id
_entity_poly.type
_entity_poly.pdbx_seq_one_letter_code
_entity_poly.pdbx_strand_id
1 'polypeptide(L)'
;MSSSNAPIVKKILQEKGEINDELDFALMNYLLTNRGTGYTACQPQLVELDNSNKAIKMNIDHTFIDNDNQLMGLGIVGTLFIDYDALQVIFCSSSEDLVNNIEKLKNAGIKPQPRPKGKY
;
A
#
# COMPACT_ATOMS: atom_id res chain seq x y z
N MET A 1 19.19 5.12 -11.75
CA MET A 1 18.34 6.15 -12.39
C MET A 1 16.90 5.80 -12.07
N SER A 2 16.42 6.23 -10.91
CA SER A 2 15.05 5.97 -10.45
C SER A 2 14.21 7.19 -10.83
N SER A 3 13.45 7.06 -11.91
CA SER A 3 12.43 8.05 -12.28
C SER A 3 11.49 8.26 -11.08
N SER A 4 11.55 9.45 -10.49
CA SER A 4 10.81 9.87 -9.28
C SER A 4 9.29 9.96 -9.45
N ASN A 5 8.76 9.51 -10.58
CA ASN A 5 7.35 9.64 -10.91
C ASN A 5 6.65 8.28 -10.75
N ALA A 6 5.50 8.29 -10.07
CA ALA A 6 4.67 7.10 -9.96
C ALA A 6 4.30 6.56 -11.35
N PRO A 7 4.27 5.23 -11.54
CA PRO A 7 3.80 4.63 -12.78
C PRO A 7 2.40 5.12 -13.14
N ILE A 8 2.18 5.42 -14.42
CA ILE A 8 0.88 5.85 -14.92
C ILE A 8 0.06 4.61 -15.25
N VAL A 9 -1.11 4.49 -14.61
CA VAL A 9 -2.07 3.42 -14.90
C VAL A 9 -2.88 3.80 -16.13
N LYS A 10 -2.74 3.01 -17.19
CA LYS A 10 -3.49 3.15 -18.44
C LYS A 10 -4.87 2.53 -18.32
N LYS A 11 -4.96 1.35 -17.70
CA LYS A 11 -6.21 0.60 -17.55
C LYS A 11 -6.19 -0.24 -16.29
N ILE A 12 -7.33 -0.33 -15.60
CA ILE A 12 -7.53 -1.31 -14.54
C ILE A 12 -8.02 -2.60 -15.21
N LEU A 13 -7.26 -3.68 -15.07
CA LEU A 13 -7.62 -4.99 -15.60
C LEU A 13 -8.51 -5.76 -14.62
N GLN A 14 -8.25 -5.61 -13.32
CA GLN A 14 -9.05 -6.20 -12.25
C GLN A 14 -9.04 -5.28 -11.03
N GLU A 15 -10.24 -4.86 -10.58
CA GLU A 15 -10.39 -3.87 -9.50
C GLU A 15 -10.12 -4.44 -8.11
N LYS A 16 -10.39 -5.74 -7.92
CA LYS A 16 -10.24 -6.44 -6.65
C LYS A 16 -9.59 -7.79 -6.90
N GLY A 17 -8.58 -8.12 -6.11
CA GLY A 17 -8.00 -9.44 -6.08
C GLY A 17 -7.59 -9.82 -4.67
N GLU A 18 -6.93 -10.96 -4.61
CA GLU A 18 -6.20 -11.42 -3.44
C GLU A 18 -4.80 -11.78 -3.94
N ILE A 19 -3.80 -11.54 -3.09
CA ILE A 19 -2.44 -12.01 -3.31
C ILE A 19 -2.23 -13.22 -2.41
N ASN A 20 -1.30 -14.10 -2.79
CA ASN A 20 -0.95 -15.22 -1.93
C ASN A 20 -0.21 -14.74 -0.67
N ASP A 21 -0.22 -15.58 0.37
CA ASP A 21 0.37 -15.26 1.68
C ASP A 21 1.88 -14.97 1.58
N GLU A 22 2.58 -15.62 0.65
CA GLU A 22 4.02 -15.41 0.43
C GLU A 22 4.32 -14.00 -0.07
N LEU A 23 3.55 -13.51 -1.05
CA LEU A 23 3.69 -12.17 -1.57
C LEU A 23 3.25 -11.17 -0.50
N ASP A 24 2.14 -11.40 0.20
CA ASP A 24 1.68 -10.52 1.28
C ASP A 24 2.77 -10.35 2.35
N PHE A 25 3.36 -11.46 2.80
CA PHE A 25 4.48 -11.45 3.74
C PHE A 25 5.70 -10.70 3.20
N ALA A 26 6.07 -10.92 1.94
CA ALA A 26 7.20 -10.23 1.30
C ALA A 26 6.98 -8.71 1.24
N LEU A 27 5.76 -8.27 0.93
CA LEU A 27 5.43 -6.85 0.84
C LEU A 27 5.39 -6.19 2.23
N MET A 28 4.88 -6.89 3.23
CA MET A 28 4.94 -6.41 4.62
C MET A 28 6.38 -6.25 5.10
N ASN A 29 7.25 -7.22 4.81
CA ASN A 29 8.68 -7.10 5.12
C ASN A 29 9.35 -5.96 4.35
N TYR A 30 8.99 -5.76 3.09
CA TYR A 30 9.48 -4.65 2.28
C TYR A 30 9.10 -3.31 2.91
N LEU A 31 7.82 -3.12 3.27
CA LEU A 31 7.35 -1.89 3.91
C LEU A 31 8.02 -1.67 5.26
N LEU A 32 8.11 -2.70 6.09
CA LEU A 32 8.77 -2.61 7.40
C LEU A 32 10.23 -2.17 7.25
N THR A 33 10.97 -2.76 6.30
CA THR A 33 12.39 -2.47 6.09
C THR A 33 12.63 -1.11 5.45
N ASN A 34 11.78 -0.69 4.51
CA ASN A 34 12.04 0.50 3.67
C ASN A 34 11.23 1.74 4.06
N ARG A 35 10.16 1.59 4.85
CA ARG A 35 9.26 2.68 5.29
C ARG A 35 9.07 2.71 6.81
N GLY A 36 9.29 1.59 7.49
CA GLY A 36 9.13 1.46 8.93
C GLY A 36 7.78 0.87 9.31
N THR A 37 7.50 0.88 10.61
CA THR A 37 6.26 0.34 11.17
C THR A 37 5.06 1.23 10.86
N GLY A 38 3.87 0.62 10.91
CA GLY A 38 2.61 1.35 10.83
C GLY A 38 2.08 1.57 9.42
N TYR A 39 2.59 0.79 8.46
CA TYR A 39 2.12 0.77 7.09
C TYR A 39 1.74 -0.64 6.69
N THR A 40 0.56 -0.80 6.11
CA THR A 40 0.05 -2.09 5.64
C THR A 40 -0.34 -1.98 4.17
N ALA A 41 0.15 -2.91 3.33
CA ALA A 41 -0.28 -3.01 1.94
C ALA A 41 -1.70 -3.61 1.89
N CYS A 42 -2.59 -3.04 1.08
CA CYS A 42 -3.97 -3.52 0.99
C CYS A 42 -4.58 -3.24 -0.39
N GLN A 43 -5.77 -3.80 -0.60
CA GLN A 43 -6.60 -3.57 -1.79
C GLN A 43 -5.85 -3.81 -3.11
N PRO A 44 -5.35 -5.05 -3.36
CA PRO A 44 -4.61 -5.34 -4.58
C PRO A 44 -5.51 -5.22 -5.81
N GLN A 45 -4.97 -4.58 -6.84
CA GLN A 45 -5.60 -4.37 -8.14
C GLN A 45 -4.62 -4.76 -9.24
N LEU A 46 -5.10 -5.46 -10.27
CA LEU A 46 -4.30 -5.73 -11.45
C LEU A 46 -4.50 -4.58 -12.44
N VAL A 47 -3.40 -3.96 -12.86
CA VAL A 47 -3.42 -2.80 -13.76
C VAL A 47 -2.47 -2.99 -14.94
N GLU A 48 -2.80 -2.34 -16.06
CA GLU A 48 -1.92 -2.13 -17.20
C GLU A 48 -1.32 -0.72 -17.08
N LEU A 49 0.01 -0.65 -17.14
CA LEU A 49 0.79 0.58 -17.14
C LEU A 49 0.92 1.14 -18.57
N ASP A 50 1.29 2.41 -18.69
CA ASP A 50 1.36 3.10 -20.00
C ASP A 50 2.39 2.49 -20.97
N ASN A 51 3.44 1.84 -20.44
CA ASN A 51 4.42 1.07 -21.21
C ASN A 51 3.92 -0.32 -21.62
N SER A 52 2.62 -0.61 -21.46
CA SER A 52 1.99 -1.91 -21.70
C SER A 52 2.44 -3.06 -20.78
N ASN A 53 3.18 -2.77 -19.70
CA ASN A 53 3.47 -3.78 -18.67
C ASN A 53 2.28 -3.94 -17.72
N LYS A 54 2.13 -5.15 -17.16
CA LYS A 54 1.17 -5.40 -16.08
C LYS A 54 1.83 -5.18 -14.72
N ALA A 55 1.08 -4.61 -13.79
CA ALA A 55 1.51 -4.46 -12.42
C ALA A 55 0.37 -4.75 -11.44
N ILE A 56 0.74 -5.21 -10.25
CA ILE A 56 -0.15 -5.25 -9.10
C ILE A 56 0.00 -3.91 -8.40
N LYS A 57 -1.07 -3.12 -8.43
CA LYS A 57 -1.18 -1.88 -7.65
C LYS A 57 -1.77 -2.21 -6.29
N MET A 58 -1.12 -1.76 -5.23
CA MET A 58 -1.64 -1.86 -3.87
C MET A 58 -1.65 -0.48 -3.21
N ASN A 59 -2.62 -0.27 -2.33
CA ASN A 59 -2.68 0.90 -1.49
C ASN A 59 -1.87 0.66 -0.20
N ILE A 60 -1.35 1.74 0.39
CA ILE A 60 -0.67 1.70 1.68
C ILE A 60 -1.59 2.37 2.71
N ASP A 61 -2.11 1.59 3.66
CA ASP A 61 -2.91 2.08 4.78
C ASP A 61 -1.98 2.40 5.97
N HIS A 62 -2.23 3.52 6.64
CA HIS A 62 -1.53 3.83 7.88
C HIS A 62 -2.25 3.18 9.06
N THR A 63 -1.58 2.24 9.73
CA THR A 63 -2.18 1.38 10.75
C THR A 63 -1.38 1.39 12.04
N PHE A 64 -2.02 1.22 13.20
CA PHE A 64 -1.35 1.12 14.49
C PHE A 64 -2.19 0.34 15.49
N ILE A 65 -1.58 -0.10 16.59
CA ILE A 65 -2.29 -0.75 17.70
C ILE A 65 -2.66 0.33 18.73
N ASP A 66 -3.92 0.38 19.12
CA ASP A 66 -4.38 1.27 20.18
C ASP A 66 -4.24 0.67 21.59
N ASN A 67 -4.67 1.42 22.61
CA ASN A 67 -4.57 1.01 24.02
C ASN A 67 -5.41 -0.23 24.35
N ASP A 68 -6.40 -0.57 23.53
CA ASP A 68 -7.29 -1.71 23.70
C ASP A 68 -6.80 -2.94 22.90
N ASN A 69 -5.56 -2.91 22.41
CA ASN A 69 -4.97 -3.92 21.52
C ASN A 69 -5.80 -4.16 20.26
N GLN A 70 -6.43 -3.10 19.74
CA GLN A 70 -7.16 -3.12 18.49
C GLN A 70 -6.29 -2.55 17.35
N LEU A 71 -6.27 -3.24 16.21
CA LEU A 71 -5.65 -2.71 15.01
C LEU A 71 -6.54 -1.61 14.45
N MET A 72 -6.01 -0.39 14.43
CA MET A 72 -6.65 0.80 13.92
C MET A 72 -6.01 1.21 12.60
N GLY A 73 -6.81 1.77 11.69
CA GLY A 73 -6.37 2.33 10.41
C GLY A 73 -6.82 3.78 10.27
N LEU A 74 -5.89 4.68 9.95
CA LEU A 74 -6.17 6.09 9.68
C LEU A 74 -6.71 6.29 8.25
N GLY A 75 -6.29 5.45 7.31
CA GLY A 75 -6.66 5.54 5.90
C GLY A 75 -5.48 5.38 4.95
N ILE A 76 -5.79 5.40 3.65
CA ILE A 76 -4.80 5.22 2.59
C ILE A 76 -3.91 6.47 2.49
N VAL A 77 -2.60 6.27 2.60
CA VAL A 77 -1.58 7.33 2.64
C VAL A 77 -0.55 7.21 1.50
N GLY A 78 -0.57 6.10 0.76
CA GLY A 78 0.36 5.88 -0.35
C GLY A 78 -0.05 4.72 -1.26
N THR A 79 0.85 4.40 -2.18
CA THR A 79 0.66 3.37 -3.18
C THR A 79 1.96 2.62 -3.45
N LEU A 80 1.82 1.35 -3.78
CA LEU A 80 2.88 0.41 -4.14
C LEU A 80 2.54 -0.19 -5.51
N PHE A 81 3.53 -0.34 -6.38
CA PHE A 81 3.41 -1.09 -7.62
C PHE A 81 4.42 -2.22 -7.64
N ILE A 82 3.95 -3.40 -8.02
CA ILE A 82 4.74 -4.62 -8.12
C ILE A 82 4.64 -5.08 -9.57
N ASP A 83 5.78 -5.39 -10.18
CA ASP A 83 5.80 -6.01 -11.50
C ASP A 83 5.10 -7.37 -11.45
N TYR A 84 4.14 -7.61 -12.36
CA TYR A 84 3.30 -8.81 -12.30
C TYR A 84 4.09 -10.09 -12.56
N ASP A 85 5.11 -10.05 -13.42
CA ASP A 85 5.86 -11.23 -13.83
C ASP A 85 7.06 -11.49 -12.90
N ALA A 86 7.81 -10.44 -12.56
CA ALA A 86 8.99 -10.53 -11.69
C ALA A 86 8.66 -10.56 -10.19
N LEU A 87 7.44 -10.17 -9.81
CA LEU A 87 7.00 -10.02 -8.41
C LEU A 87 7.91 -9.08 -7.59
N GLN A 88 8.50 -8.09 -8.24
CA GLN A 88 9.39 -7.10 -7.61
C GLN A 88 8.70 -5.75 -7.47
N VAL A 89 8.95 -5.06 -6.36
CA VAL A 89 8.47 -3.69 -6.16
C VAL A 89 9.18 -2.77 -7.17
N ILE A 90 8.40 -2.18 -8.07
CA ILE A 90 8.89 -1.22 -9.08
C ILE A 90 8.67 0.24 -8.64
N PHE A 91 7.73 0.47 -7.73
CA PHE A 91 7.48 1.79 -7.15
C PHE A 91 6.85 1.66 -5.76
N CYS A 92 7.24 2.56 -4.86
CA CYS A 92 6.59 2.75 -3.57
C CYS A 92 6.61 4.25 -3.24
N SER A 93 5.48 4.81 -2.80
CA SER A 93 5.39 6.19 -2.31
C SER A 93 6.55 6.51 -1.35
N SER A 94 7.09 7.73 -1.45
CA SER A 94 8.23 8.15 -0.63
C SER A 94 7.83 8.29 0.83
N SER A 95 8.79 8.16 1.76
CA SER A 95 8.51 8.35 3.18
C SER A 95 7.96 9.76 3.48
N GLU A 96 8.44 10.77 2.76
CA GLU A 96 7.94 12.15 2.85
C GLU A 96 6.47 12.23 2.44
N ASP A 97 6.08 11.62 1.31
CA ASP A 97 4.68 11.59 0.87
C ASP A 97 3.78 10.90 1.88
N LEU A 98 4.23 9.76 2.44
CA LEU A 98 3.47 9.01 3.44
C LEU A 98 3.20 9.88 4.68
N VAL A 99 4.23 10.52 5.22
CA VAL A 99 4.10 11.40 6.40
C VAL A 99 3.20 12.60 6.09
N ASN A 100 3.41 13.26 4.94
CA ASN A 100 2.60 14.39 4.54
C ASN A 100 1.12 14.02 4.39
N ASN A 101 0.82 12.84 3.85
CA ASN A 101 -0.55 12.36 3.70
C ASN A 101 -1.18 11.95 5.05
N ILE A 102 -0.42 11.39 5.97
CA ILE A 102 -0.87 11.15 7.36
C ILE A 102 -1.31 12.48 8.01
N GLU A 103 -0.47 13.51 7.92
CA GLU A 103 -0.78 14.82 8.52
C GLU A 103 -1.99 15.47 7.84
N LYS A 104 -2.15 15.33 6.52
CA LYS A 104 -3.38 15.79 5.83
C LYS A 104 -4.64 15.11 6.38
N LEU A 105 -4.60 13.78 6.58
CA LEU A 105 -5.75 13.04 7.13
C LEU A 105 -6.08 13.49 8.56
N LYS A 106 -5.06 13.68 9.40
CA LYS A 106 -5.24 14.21 10.77
C LYS A 106 -5.84 15.61 10.76
N ASN A 107 -5.31 16.51 9.94
CA ASN A 107 -5.78 17.89 9.83
C ASN A 107 -7.21 17.99 9.25
N ALA A 108 -7.60 17.03 8.41
CA ALA A 108 -8.98 16.88 7.95
C ALA A 108 -9.95 16.34 9.01
N GLY A 109 -9.46 16.01 10.22
CA GLY A 109 -10.26 15.47 11.30
C GLY A 109 -10.66 14.02 11.11
N ILE A 110 -9.99 13.28 10.21
CA ILE A 110 -10.25 11.85 10.01
C ILE A 110 -9.84 11.11 11.27
N LYS A 111 -10.79 10.36 11.84
CA LYS A 111 -10.55 9.52 13.00
C LYS A 111 -10.16 8.11 12.55
N PRO A 112 -9.15 7.50 13.19
CA PRO A 112 -8.81 6.10 12.97
C PRO A 112 -10.02 5.18 13.17
N GLN A 113 -10.14 4.17 12.32
CA GLN A 113 -11.21 3.18 12.36
C GLN A 113 -10.64 1.79 12.64
N PRO A 114 -11.38 0.93 13.36
CA PRO A 114 -10.95 -0.43 13.60
C PRO A 114 -10.84 -1.21 12.28
N ARG A 115 -9.74 -1.94 12.11
CA ARG A 115 -9.56 -2.91 11.04
C ARG A 115 -9.98 -4.30 11.52
N PRO A 116 -10.60 -5.12 10.65
CA PRO A 116 -11.00 -6.47 11.02
C PRO A 116 -9.77 -7.28 11.46
N LYS A 117 -9.90 -8.00 12.57
CA LYS A 117 -8.94 -9.04 12.93
C LYS A 117 -9.02 -10.13 11.86
N GLY A 118 -7.87 -10.63 11.39
CA GLY A 118 -7.82 -11.73 10.43
C GLY A 118 -8.72 -12.88 10.86
N LYS A 119 -9.39 -13.52 9.91
CA LYS A 119 -10.12 -14.76 10.19
C LYS A 119 -9.07 -15.86 10.37
N TYR A 120 -9.04 -16.47 11.55
CA TYR A 120 -8.26 -17.67 11.84
C TYR A 120 -9.02 -18.92 11.42
#